data_AF-A0A2N1S3J0-F1
#
_entry.id   AF-A0A2N1S3J0-F1
#
_cell.length_a   1.000
_cell.length_b   1.000
_cell.length_c   1.000
_cell.angle_alpha   90.00
_cell.angle_beta   90.00
_cell.angle_gamma   90.00
#
_symmetry.space_group_name_H-M   'P 1'
#
loop_
_entity.id
_entity.type
_entity.pdbx_description
1 polymer ?
#
loop_
_entity_poly.entity_id
_entity_poly.type
_entity_poly.pdbx_seq_one_letter_code
_entity_poly.pdbx_strand_id
1 'polypeptide(L)'
;MSTDLTRKVLLYQQLLKSKDKRDQDGRDKLFRSLVNTCHIFFYTYPVKIRMLKEEDASELLIYVAPRIPTMIRTFRYERISFDLYLRKIAYLQTKCFLKRKKRNERKIWYEFTPINDIEDCLASDFPFPYEVMEATRVERNPDLNWSTETKASELVRKKIRHSKIFRRRFILLILLSCDALGAQHIAFLAEYLGMGEQELASLISRTHECSIDKRERTRHLAGIRNMHFCRKMFYQRELEMMESFNADPLFLEPVRRSLAYEEYYFKQRCKEVQDRPNSITHRQLALLSGIPKGTVDSGLSTIRNFLDGIMDGSG
;
A
#
# COMPACT_ATOMS: atom_id res chain seq x y z
N MET A 1 16.13 47.70 12.10
CA MET A 1 17.43 47.98 11.44
C MET A 1 17.71 46.89 10.41
N SER A 2 18.07 47.24 9.17
CA SER A 2 18.41 46.25 8.13
C SER A 2 19.77 45.60 8.42
N THR A 3 19.81 44.27 8.51
CA THR A 3 21.07 43.51 8.68
C THR A 3 21.97 43.68 7.45
N ASP A 4 23.29 43.54 7.63
CA ASP A 4 24.29 43.64 6.56
C ASP A 4 23.96 42.72 5.37
N LEU A 5 23.55 41.47 5.66
CA LEU A 5 23.14 40.51 4.66
C LEU A 5 21.90 40.95 3.86
N THR A 6 20.93 41.58 4.52
CA THR A 6 19.73 42.11 3.84
C THR A 6 20.10 43.24 2.89
N ARG A 7 21.04 44.12 3.28
CA ARG A 7 21.52 45.20 2.42
C ARG A 7 22.20 44.65 1.17
N LYS A 8 23.03 43.63 1.31
CA LYS A 8 23.73 42.97 0.19
C LYS A 8 22.77 42.30 -0.80
N VAL A 9 21.71 41.65 -0.32
CA VAL A 9 20.67 41.05 -1.18
C VAL A 9 19.91 42.13 -1.95
N LEU A 10 19.50 43.21 -1.28
CA LEU A 10 18.80 44.31 -1.92
C LEU A 10 19.67 45.02 -2.96
N LEU A 11 20.96 45.22 -2.66
CA LEU A 11 21.94 45.76 -3.60
C LEU A 11 22.08 44.87 -4.84
N TYR A 12 22.20 43.55 -4.65
CA TYR A 12 22.23 42.59 -5.76
C TYR A 12 20.96 42.66 -6.63
N GLN A 13 19.79 42.76 -6.01
CA GLN A 13 18.50 42.88 -6.72
C GLN A 13 18.35 44.22 -7.46
N GLN A 14 18.97 45.29 -6.96
CA GLN A 14 19.04 46.58 -7.65
C GLN A 14 19.97 46.50 -8.87
N LEU A 15 21.16 45.90 -8.71
CA LEU A 15 22.10 45.68 -9.81
C LEU A 15 21.55 44.73 -10.90
N LEU A 16 20.65 43.81 -10.55
CA LEU A 16 19.91 43.00 -11.53
C LEU A 16 18.99 43.83 -12.45
N LYS A 17 18.55 45.01 -12.01
CA LYS A 17 17.70 45.92 -12.79
C LYS A 17 18.51 46.93 -13.62
N SER A 18 19.80 47.12 -13.32
CA SER A 18 20.73 47.96 -14.08
C SER A 18 21.08 47.30 -15.43
N LYS A 19 21.18 48.11 -16.50
CA LYS A 19 21.58 47.66 -17.85
C LYS A 19 23.06 47.91 -18.16
N ASP A 20 23.84 48.45 -17.22
CA ASP A 20 25.26 48.78 -17.47
C ASP A 20 26.14 47.51 -17.44
N LYS A 21 27.00 47.35 -18.45
CA LYS A 21 27.91 46.18 -18.57
C LYS A 21 29.03 46.20 -17.53
N ARG A 22 29.39 47.37 -17.01
CA ARG A 22 30.44 47.52 -15.97
C ARG A 22 30.00 46.99 -14.61
N ASP A 23 28.69 46.96 -14.35
CA ASP A 23 28.11 46.42 -13.13
C ASP A 23 28.07 44.87 -13.11
N GLN A 24 28.35 44.23 -14.24
CA GLN A 24 28.16 42.79 -14.41
C GLN A 24 29.16 41.95 -13.60
N ASP A 25 30.45 42.31 -13.61
CA ASP A 25 31.48 41.61 -12.83
C ASP A 25 31.28 41.81 -11.31
N GLY A 26 30.93 43.04 -10.89
CA GLY A 26 30.59 43.35 -9.51
C GLY A 26 29.35 42.60 -9.00
N ARG A 27 28.32 42.49 -9.85
CA ARG A 27 27.11 41.73 -9.56
C ARG A 27 27.39 40.24 -9.39
N ASP A 28 28.19 39.65 -10.27
CA ASP A 28 28.48 38.23 -10.26
C ASP A 28 29.36 37.87 -9.04
N LYS A 29 30.32 38.72 -8.67
CA LYS A 29 31.10 38.61 -7.43
C LYS A 29 30.21 38.70 -6.18
N LEU A 30 29.29 39.67 -6.14
CA LEU A 30 28.34 39.84 -5.04
C LEU A 30 27.41 38.64 -4.91
N PHE A 31 26.92 38.11 -6.03
CA PHE A 31 26.06 36.93 -6.05
C PHE A 31 26.76 35.69 -5.51
N ARG A 32 28.00 35.43 -5.95
CA ARG A 32 28.82 34.32 -5.44
C ARG A 32 29.05 34.45 -3.93
N SER A 33 29.33 35.65 -3.45
CA SER A 33 29.50 35.93 -2.01
C SER A 33 28.21 35.62 -1.23
N LEU A 34 27.05 36.09 -1.70
CA LEU A 34 25.75 35.82 -1.07
C LEU A 34 25.42 34.32 -1.04
N VAL A 35 25.67 33.60 -2.13
CA VAL A 35 25.47 32.15 -2.20
C VAL A 35 26.36 31.44 -1.17
N ASN A 36 27.63 31.80 -1.08
CA ASN A 36 28.55 31.22 -0.10
C ASN A 36 28.13 31.51 1.35
N THR A 37 27.65 32.73 1.65
CA THR A 37 27.11 33.06 2.97
C THR A 37 25.88 32.20 3.28
N CYS A 38 24.98 32.00 2.33
CA CYS A 38 23.84 31.11 2.49
C CYS A 38 24.28 29.65 2.71
N HIS A 39 25.27 29.14 1.97
CA HIS A 39 25.80 27.79 2.18
C HIS A 39 26.30 27.58 3.61
N ILE A 40 27.16 28.49 4.10
CA ILE A 40 27.67 28.46 5.47
C ILE A 40 26.51 28.52 6.47
N PHE A 41 25.50 29.34 6.20
CA PHE A 41 24.33 29.46 7.06
C PHE A 41 23.55 28.14 7.15
N PHE A 42 23.25 27.48 6.03
CA PHE A 42 22.51 26.21 6.03
C PHE A 42 23.31 25.05 6.63
N TYR A 43 24.63 25.09 6.60
CA TYR A 43 25.49 24.12 7.28
C TYR A 43 25.51 24.34 8.79
N THR A 44 25.74 25.58 9.23
CA THR A 44 26.02 25.90 10.65
C THR A 44 24.76 26.11 11.50
N TYR A 45 23.72 26.73 10.95
CA TYR A 45 22.54 27.12 11.74
C TYR A 45 21.78 25.92 12.31
N PRO A 46 21.43 24.88 11.53
CA PRO A 46 20.71 23.70 12.04
C PRO A 46 21.47 22.94 13.13
N VAL A 47 22.80 22.90 13.04
CA VAL A 47 23.69 22.30 14.04
C VAL A 47 23.72 23.17 15.31
N LYS A 48 23.86 24.49 15.17
CA LYS A 48 23.88 25.44 16.29
C LYS A 48 22.60 25.39 17.14
N ILE A 49 21.44 25.19 16.50
CA ILE A 49 20.15 25.03 17.20
C ILE A 49 19.85 23.58 17.61
N ARG A 50 20.83 22.66 17.49
CA ARG A 50 20.75 21.25 17.85
C ARG A 50 19.61 20.48 17.15
N MET A 51 19.21 20.91 15.96
CA MET A 51 18.22 20.19 15.15
C MET A 51 18.83 19.10 14.28
N LEU A 52 20.13 19.18 14.03
CA LEU A 52 20.86 18.29 13.13
C LEU A 52 22.23 17.99 13.72
N LYS A 53 22.73 16.77 13.54
CA LYS A 53 24.12 16.43 13.83
C LYS A 53 25.04 17.05 12.78
N GLU A 54 26.30 17.30 13.14
CA GLU A 54 27.25 17.91 12.21
C GLU A 54 27.50 17.03 10.98
N GLU A 55 27.56 15.71 11.16
CA GLU A 55 27.71 14.71 10.09
C GLU A 55 26.65 14.88 8.98
N ASP A 56 25.41 15.14 9.40
CA ASP A 56 24.25 15.27 8.51
C ASP A 56 24.13 16.65 7.85
N ALA A 57 24.91 17.63 8.29
CA ALA A 57 24.84 19.01 7.79
C ALA A 57 25.29 19.13 6.34
N SER A 58 26.26 18.30 5.93
CA SER A 58 26.75 18.22 4.57
C SER A 58 25.66 17.72 3.59
N GLU A 59 24.93 16.68 3.97
CA GLU A 59 23.81 16.14 3.20
C GLU A 59 22.64 17.12 3.07
N LEU A 60 22.29 17.80 4.17
CA LEU A 60 21.29 18.86 4.14
C LEU A 60 21.70 19.98 3.18
N LEU A 61 22.98 20.38 3.21
CA LEU A 61 23.50 21.42 2.33
C LEU A 61 23.36 21.01 0.86
N ILE A 62 23.75 19.78 0.49
CA ILE A 62 23.57 19.25 -0.87
C ILE A 62 22.09 19.29 -1.29
N TYR A 63 21.19 18.93 -0.38
CA TYR A 63 19.75 18.96 -0.64
C TYR A 63 19.20 20.38 -0.89
N VAL A 64 19.70 21.39 -0.19
CA VAL A 64 19.20 22.77 -0.27
C VAL A 64 19.93 23.62 -1.32
N ALA A 65 21.19 23.33 -1.62
CA ALA A 65 22.06 24.14 -2.47
C ALA A 65 21.43 24.59 -3.81
N PRO A 66 20.71 23.72 -4.57
CA PRO A 66 20.10 24.13 -5.84
C PRO A 66 19.04 25.24 -5.70
N ARG A 67 18.46 25.42 -4.51
CA ARG A 67 17.36 26.38 -4.25
C ARG A 67 17.84 27.75 -3.79
N ILE A 68 19.06 27.83 -3.27
CA ILE A 68 19.64 29.07 -2.70
C ILE A 68 19.69 30.22 -3.73
N PRO A 69 20.14 30.00 -4.98
CA PRO A 69 20.09 31.03 -6.03
C PRO A 69 18.70 31.65 -6.20
N THR A 70 17.66 30.82 -6.23
CA THR A 70 16.28 31.25 -6.39
C THR A 70 15.82 32.05 -5.18
N MET A 71 16.12 31.58 -3.97
CA MET A 71 15.76 32.28 -2.72
C MET A 71 16.30 33.71 -2.68
N ILE A 72 17.55 33.93 -3.12
CA ILE A 72 18.16 35.26 -3.17
C ILE A 72 17.45 36.15 -4.21
N ARG A 73 17.10 35.60 -5.38
CA ARG A 73 16.45 36.34 -6.47
C ARG A 73 14.99 36.70 -6.16
N THR A 74 14.25 35.81 -5.50
CA THR A 74 12.81 35.96 -5.27
C THR A 74 12.48 36.62 -3.93
N PHE A 75 13.47 36.86 -3.07
CA PHE A 75 13.24 37.49 -1.77
C PHE A 75 12.63 38.88 -1.93
N ARG A 76 11.57 39.18 -1.16
CA ARG A 76 10.94 40.49 -1.08
C ARG A 76 11.04 41.02 0.34
N TYR A 77 11.52 42.26 0.47
CA TYR A 77 11.63 42.90 1.77
C TYR A 77 10.29 43.53 2.17
N GLU A 78 9.50 42.77 2.93
CA GLU A 78 8.21 43.19 3.49
C GLU A 78 8.29 43.14 5.02
N ARG A 79 9.17 43.96 5.61
CA ARG A 79 9.42 44.08 7.07
C ARG A 79 10.24 42.96 7.72
N ILE A 80 10.46 41.84 7.05
CA ILE A 80 11.31 40.74 7.54
C ILE A 80 12.70 40.84 6.89
N SER A 81 13.76 40.80 7.69
CA SER A 81 15.14 40.79 7.19
C SER A 81 15.46 39.45 6.51
N PHE A 82 16.41 39.47 5.57
CA PHE A 82 16.83 38.25 4.88
C PHE A 82 17.42 37.21 5.84
N ASP A 83 18.07 37.64 6.93
CA ASP A 83 18.57 36.75 7.99
C ASP A 83 17.43 35.97 8.69
N LEU A 84 16.35 36.66 9.05
CA LEU A 84 15.19 36.02 9.68
C LEU A 84 14.46 35.09 8.70
N TYR A 85 14.38 35.49 7.44
CA TYR A 85 13.88 34.63 6.36
C TYR A 85 14.72 33.35 6.24
N LEU A 86 16.05 33.46 6.20
CA LEU A 86 16.96 32.31 6.14
C LEU A 86 16.81 31.40 7.35
N ARG A 87 16.72 31.92 8.58
CA ARG A 87 16.47 31.12 9.80
C ARG A 87 15.20 30.28 9.67
N LYS A 88 14.11 30.89 9.22
CA LYS A 88 12.81 30.21 9.04
C LYS A 88 12.91 29.13 7.97
N ILE A 89 13.55 29.42 6.84
CA ILE A 89 13.69 28.43 5.76
C ILE A 89 14.64 27.30 6.17
N ALA A 90 15.77 27.59 6.81
CA ALA A 90 16.70 26.58 7.32
C ALA A 90 16.01 25.62 8.30
N TYR A 91 15.20 26.15 9.22
CA TYR A 91 14.38 25.33 10.12
C TYR A 91 13.43 24.39 9.36
N LEU A 92 12.67 24.91 8.40
CA LEU A 92 11.71 24.14 7.63
C LEU A 92 12.39 23.08 6.73
N GLN A 93 13.46 23.46 6.04
CA GLN A 93 14.22 22.55 5.18
C GLN A 93 14.86 21.43 6.00
N THR A 94 15.38 21.73 7.20
CA THR A 94 15.91 20.71 8.12
C THR A 94 14.83 19.70 8.52
N LYS A 95 13.61 20.16 8.85
CA LYS A 95 12.48 19.26 9.14
C LYS A 95 12.11 18.37 7.95
N CYS A 96 12.03 18.95 6.76
CA CYS A 96 11.72 18.21 5.54
C CYS A 96 12.81 17.18 5.21
N PHE A 97 14.08 17.56 5.37
CA PHE A 97 15.23 16.69 5.18
C PHE A 97 15.21 15.52 6.16
N LEU A 98 15.04 15.75 7.47
CA LEU A 98 14.97 14.68 8.47
C LEU A 98 13.81 13.71 8.20
N LYS A 99 12.65 14.22 7.79
CA LYS A 99 11.51 13.37 7.39
C LYS A 99 11.85 12.52 6.16
N ARG A 100 12.56 13.11 5.18
CA ARG A 100 13.03 12.40 3.98
C ARG A 100 14.11 11.38 4.33
N LYS A 101 15.10 11.74 5.15
CA LYS A 101 16.18 10.86 5.62
C LYS A 101 15.59 9.67 6.37
N LYS A 102 14.70 9.89 7.34
CA LYS A 102 13.98 8.80 8.04
C LYS A 102 13.18 7.92 7.08
N ARG A 103 12.56 8.49 6.03
CA ARG A 103 11.88 7.71 4.99
C ARG A 103 12.87 6.92 4.12
N ASN A 104 14.03 7.48 3.82
CA ASN A 104 15.03 6.86 2.96
C ASN A 104 15.81 5.80 3.73
N GLU A 105 16.14 6.01 4.99
CA GLU A 105 16.61 4.99 5.92
C GLU A 105 15.59 3.86 5.99
N ARG A 106 14.30 4.13 6.19
CA ARG A 106 13.26 3.09 6.10
C ARG A 106 13.29 2.34 4.76
N LYS A 107 13.53 3.05 3.65
CA LYS A 107 13.65 2.44 2.32
C LYS A 107 14.90 1.55 2.18
N ILE A 108 16.04 2.03 2.66
CA ILE A 108 17.31 1.30 2.71
C ILE A 108 17.18 0.09 3.63
N TRP A 109 16.50 0.21 4.77
CA TRP A 109 16.17 -0.93 5.63
C TRP A 109 15.31 -1.98 4.90
N TYR A 110 14.37 -1.58 4.03
CA TYR A 110 13.66 -2.53 3.16
C TYR A 110 14.56 -3.14 2.07
N GLU A 111 15.65 -2.49 1.69
CA GLU A 111 16.58 -2.90 0.62
C GLU A 111 17.76 -3.73 1.16
N PHE A 112 18.07 -3.62 2.46
CA PHE A 112 19.17 -4.30 3.17
C PHE A 112 18.70 -5.25 4.28
N THR A 113 17.40 -5.52 4.40
CA THR A 113 16.94 -6.72 5.13
C THR A 113 17.74 -7.92 4.56
N PRO A 114 18.28 -8.83 5.39
CA PRO A 114 19.07 -9.96 4.89
C PRO A 114 18.33 -10.65 3.74
N ILE A 115 19.07 -11.00 2.69
CA ILE A 115 18.54 -11.58 1.44
C ILE A 115 17.52 -12.69 1.72
N ASN A 116 17.68 -13.46 2.80
CA ASN A 116 16.72 -14.50 3.21
C ASN A 116 15.32 -13.95 3.58
N ASP A 117 15.22 -12.80 4.25
CA ASP A 117 13.93 -12.21 4.67
C ASP A 117 13.21 -11.51 3.48
N ILE A 118 13.97 -11.02 2.50
CA ILE A 118 13.42 -10.40 1.28
C ILE A 118 13.17 -11.45 0.20
N GLU A 119 13.99 -12.48 0.04
CA GLU A 119 13.66 -13.64 -0.82
C GLU A 119 12.40 -14.31 -0.31
N ASP A 120 12.21 -14.49 1.00
CA ASP A 120 10.94 -15.01 1.52
C ASP A 120 9.73 -14.07 1.27
N CYS A 121 9.95 -12.75 1.14
CA CYS A 121 8.88 -11.78 0.83
C CYS A 121 8.69 -11.45 -0.66
N LEU A 122 9.71 -11.64 -1.51
CA LEU A 122 9.74 -11.25 -2.94
C LEU A 122 9.94 -12.45 -3.88
N ALA A 123 10.64 -13.52 -3.48
CA ALA A 123 10.68 -14.80 -4.21
C ALA A 123 9.41 -15.63 -3.98
N SER A 124 8.56 -15.17 -3.06
CA SER A 124 7.22 -15.66 -2.85
C SER A 124 6.27 -15.03 -3.88
N ASP A 125 6.00 -15.76 -4.97
CA ASP A 125 4.68 -15.74 -5.61
C ASP A 125 3.56 -16.25 -4.65
N PHE A 126 3.90 -16.56 -3.39
CA PHE A 126 2.97 -16.97 -2.35
C PHE A 126 2.29 -15.78 -1.66
N PRO A 127 1.07 -16.00 -1.13
CA PRO A 127 0.33 -15.00 -0.36
C PRO A 127 1.17 -14.47 0.82
N PHE A 128 0.93 -13.23 1.26
CA PHE A 128 1.62 -12.66 2.43
C PHE A 128 1.49 -13.58 3.65
N PRO A 129 2.40 -13.60 4.64
CA PRO A 129 2.35 -14.53 5.78
C PRO A 129 1.02 -14.58 6.54
N TYR A 130 0.28 -13.46 6.59
CA TYR A 130 -1.06 -13.45 7.18
C TYR A 130 -2.17 -13.85 6.21
N GLU A 131 -1.98 -13.69 4.89
CA GLU A 131 -2.83 -14.32 3.88
C GLU A 131 -2.59 -15.83 3.88
N VAL A 132 -1.38 -16.30 4.17
CA VAL A 132 -1.09 -17.70 4.50
C VAL A 132 -1.66 -18.06 5.87
N MET A 133 -1.73 -17.19 6.87
CA MET A 133 -2.45 -17.49 8.14
C MET A 133 -3.99 -17.46 8.00
N GLU A 134 -4.54 -16.60 7.14
CA GLU A 134 -5.97 -16.58 6.78
C GLU A 134 -6.30 -17.78 5.89
N ALA A 135 -5.47 -18.04 4.87
CA ALA A 135 -5.55 -19.22 4.05
C ALA A 135 -5.39 -20.46 4.91
N THR A 136 -4.42 -20.57 5.82
CA THR A 136 -4.30 -21.70 6.78
C THR A 136 -5.33 -21.72 7.90
N ARG A 137 -6.06 -20.63 8.16
CA ARG A 137 -7.31 -20.71 8.93
C ARG A 137 -8.42 -21.39 8.13
N VAL A 138 -8.42 -21.22 6.80
CA VAL A 138 -9.33 -21.91 5.86
C VAL A 138 -8.79 -23.32 5.47
N GLU A 139 -7.47 -23.50 5.38
CA GLU A 139 -6.71 -24.73 5.09
C GLU A 139 -6.26 -25.44 6.36
N ARG A 140 -6.85 -25.11 7.52
CA ARG A 140 -6.84 -26.01 8.69
C ARG A 140 -7.62 -27.30 8.45
N ASN A 141 -8.07 -27.52 7.21
CA ASN A 141 -8.28 -28.83 6.62
C ASN A 141 -7.30 -29.00 5.44
N PRO A 142 -6.09 -29.55 5.66
CA PRO A 142 -5.29 -30.16 4.59
C PRO A 142 -6.02 -31.30 3.85
N ASP A 143 -7.23 -31.67 4.32
CA ASP A 143 -8.15 -32.63 3.72
C ASP A 143 -9.16 -32.04 2.72
N LEU A 144 -9.07 -30.77 2.32
CA LEU A 144 -9.86 -30.20 1.20
C LEU A 144 -9.36 -30.72 -0.17
N ASN A 145 -9.08 -32.02 -0.26
CA ASN A 145 -8.86 -32.72 -1.51
C ASN A 145 -10.16 -32.68 -2.31
N TRP A 146 -10.18 -31.92 -3.40
CA TRP A 146 -11.25 -31.95 -4.40
C TRP A 146 -11.30 -33.35 -5.00
N SER A 147 -12.05 -34.24 -4.33
CA SER A 147 -12.15 -35.65 -4.67
C SER A 147 -13.55 -35.97 -5.16
N THR A 148 -13.59 -36.77 -6.21
CA THR A 148 -14.83 -37.32 -6.74
C THR A 148 -15.36 -38.49 -5.90
N GLU A 149 -14.56 -38.99 -4.97
CA GLU A 149 -14.79 -40.23 -4.22
C GLU A 149 -15.46 -40.00 -2.86
N THR A 150 -15.70 -38.75 -2.48
CA THR A 150 -16.44 -38.45 -1.25
C THR A 150 -17.94 -38.71 -1.45
N LYS A 151 -18.61 -39.27 -0.43
CA LYS A 151 -20.07 -39.52 -0.44
C LYS A 151 -20.87 -38.26 -0.81
N ALA A 152 -20.43 -37.09 -0.34
CA ALA A 152 -21.03 -35.80 -0.69
C ALA A 152 -20.91 -35.49 -2.19
N SER A 153 -19.74 -35.72 -2.78
CA SER A 153 -19.47 -35.52 -4.20
C SER A 153 -20.30 -36.50 -5.07
N GLU A 154 -20.50 -37.73 -4.63
CA GLU A 154 -21.37 -38.68 -5.34
C GLU A 154 -22.84 -38.23 -5.35
N LEU A 155 -23.36 -37.76 -4.22
CA LEU A 155 -24.75 -37.27 -4.11
C LEU A 155 -24.99 -36.06 -5.01
N VAL A 156 -24.06 -35.10 -5.02
CA VAL A 156 -24.11 -33.92 -5.90
C VAL A 156 -24.03 -34.36 -7.36
N ARG A 157 -23.11 -35.25 -7.73
CA ARG A 157 -22.94 -35.77 -9.09
C ARG A 157 -24.19 -36.48 -9.58
N LYS A 158 -24.80 -37.32 -8.74
CA LYS A 158 -26.06 -37.99 -9.03
C LYS A 158 -27.17 -36.97 -9.29
N LYS A 159 -27.29 -35.94 -8.45
CA LYS A 159 -28.29 -34.88 -8.62
C LYS A 159 -28.08 -34.07 -9.90
N ILE A 160 -26.84 -33.77 -10.25
CA ILE A 160 -26.47 -33.08 -11.51
C ILE A 160 -26.85 -33.91 -12.73
N ARG A 161 -26.61 -35.24 -12.70
CA ARG A 161 -26.97 -36.14 -13.82
C ARG A 161 -28.48 -36.26 -14.00
N HIS A 162 -29.24 -36.35 -12.90
CA HIS A 162 -30.70 -36.53 -12.98
C HIS A 162 -31.51 -35.24 -13.17
N SER A 163 -30.97 -34.07 -12.80
CA SER A 163 -31.71 -32.81 -12.88
C SER A 163 -30.94 -31.74 -13.66
N LYS A 164 -31.41 -31.46 -14.88
CA LYS A 164 -30.91 -30.35 -15.72
C LYS A 164 -31.06 -28.99 -15.01
N ILE A 165 -32.11 -28.82 -14.23
CA ILE A 165 -32.35 -27.58 -13.44
C ILE A 165 -31.31 -27.45 -12.34
N PHE A 166 -31.03 -28.52 -11.60
CA PHE A 166 -30.00 -28.52 -10.56
C PHE A 166 -28.62 -28.25 -11.15
N ARG A 167 -28.28 -28.91 -12.26
CA ARG A 167 -27.03 -28.66 -13.01
C ARG A 167 -26.88 -27.18 -13.37
N ARG A 168 -27.93 -26.55 -13.94
CA ARG A 168 -27.88 -25.12 -14.30
C ARG A 168 -27.70 -24.22 -13.09
N ARG A 169 -28.35 -24.53 -11.96
CA ARG A 169 -28.16 -23.79 -10.70
C ARG A 169 -26.74 -23.98 -10.15
N PHE A 170 -26.17 -25.18 -10.29
CA PHE A 170 -24.81 -25.47 -9.82
C PHE A 170 -23.77 -24.68 -10.60
N ILE A 171 -23.97 -24.52 -11.91
CA ILE A 171 -23.16 -23.61 -12.74
C ILE A 171 -23.26 -22.17 -12.21
N LEU A 172 -24.45 -21.68 -11.82
CA LEU A 172 -24.58 -20.34 -11.23
C LEU A 172 -23.81 -20.19 -9.92
N LEU A 173 -23.72 -21.23 -9.10
CA LEU A 173 -22.89 -21.24 -7.89
C LEU A 173 -21.39 -21.13 -8.24
N ILE A 174 -20.93 -21.90 -9.23
CA ILE A 174 -19.54 -21.85 -9.71
C ILE A 174 -19.20 -20.43 -10.19
N LEU A 175 -20.09 -19.83 -10.99
CA LEU A 175 -19.89 -18.48 -11.51
C LEU A 175 -19.91 -17.43 -10.38
N LEU A 176 -20.74 -17.60 -9.35
CA LEU A 176 -20.76 -16.71 -8.18
C LEU A 176 -19.42 -16.75 -7.40
N SER A 177 -18.78 -17.91 -7.38
CA SER A 177 -17.52 -18.17 -6.66
C SER A 177 -16.28 -18.11 -7.56
N CYS A 178 -16.38 -17.53 -8.77
CA CYS A 178 -15.33 -17.67 -9.78
C CYS A 178 -13.97 -17.10 -9.36
N ASP A 179 -13.93 -16.13 -8.44
CA ASP A 179 -12.68 -15.53 -7.94
C ASP A 179 -11.86 -16.46 -7.04
N ALA A 180 -12.48 -17.51 -6.49
CA ALA A 180 -11.79 -18.51 -5.67
C ALA A 180 -11.28 -19.71 -6.49
N LEU A 181 -11.56 -19.75 -7.80
CA LEU A 181 -11.25 -20.89 -8.65
C LEU A 181 -9.93 -20.67 -9.38
N GLY A 182 -8.97 -21.58 -9.17
CA GLY A 182 -7.73 -21.68 -9.95
C GLY A 182 -7.92 -22.60 -11.16
N ALA A 183 -6.91 -22.67 -12.04
CA ALA A 183 -6.95 -23.47 -13.26
C ALA A 183 -7.26 -24.96 -12.99
N GLN A 184 -6.66 -25.55 -11.96
CA GLN A 184 -6.91 -26.94 -11.56
C GLN A 184 -8.37 -27.16 -11.13
N HIS A 185 -8.97 -26.22 -10.39
CA HIS A 185 -10.37 -26.29 -9.99
C HIS A 185 -11.30 -26.20 -11.21
N ILE A 186 -10.96 -25.38 -12.21
CA ILE A 186 -11.75 -25.23 -13.44
C ILE A 186 -11.72 -26.53 -14.25
N ALA A 187 -10.55 -27.15 -14.41
CA ALA A 187 -10.42 -28.43 -15.11
C ALA A 187 -11.24 -29.54 -14.41
N PHE A 188 -11.12 -29.64 -13.09
CA PHE A 188 -11.91 -30.59 -12.30
C PHE A 188 -13.42 -30.34 -12.45
N LEU A 189 -13.88 -29.09 -12.34
CA LEU A 189 -15.31 -28.76 -12.46
C LEU A 189 -15.86 -29.02 -13.85
N ALA A 190 -15.07 -28.79 -14.90
CA ALA A 190 -15.46 -29.07 -16.28
C ALA A 190 -15.69 -30.58 -16.47
N GLU A 191 -14.76 -31.41 -16.00
CA GLU A 191 -14.92 -32.87 -16.00
C GLU A 191 -16.12 -33.30 -15.15
N TYR A 192 -16.25 -32.75 -13.94
CA TYR A 192 -17.32 -33.07 -13.00
C TYR A 192 -18.72 -32.75 -13.56
N LEU A 193 -18.83 -31.68 -14.33
CA LEU A 193 -20.05 -31.31 -15.05
C LEU A 193 -20.21 -32.06 -16.37
N GLY A 194 -19.17 -32.69 -16.92
CA GLY A 194 -19.18 -33.20 -18.29
C GLY A 194 -19.42 -32.06 -19.28
N MET A 195 -18.62 -31.00 -19.17
CA MET A 195 -18.57 -29.85 -20.08
C MET A 195 -17.14 -29.68 -20.61
N GLY A 196 -16.99 -29.00 -21.74
CA GLY A 196 -15.65 -28.65 -22.22
C GLY A 196 -14.96 -27.67 -21.28
N GLU A 197 -13.68 -27.87 -20.98
CA GLU A 197 -12.90 -26.96 -20.13
C GLU A 197 -12.91 -25.53 -20.69
N GLN A 198 -12.76 -25.39 -22.02
CA GLN A 198 -12.83 -24.10 -22.71
C GLN A 198 -14.20 -23.42 -22.58
N GLU A 199 -15.28 -24.20 -22.52
CA GLU A 199 -16.64 -23.68 -22.37
C GLU A 199 -16.83 -23.09 -20.96
N LEU A 200 -16.40 -23.81 -19.93
CA LEU A 200 -16.47 -23.33 -18.55
C LEU A 200 -15.54 -22.14 -18.32
N ALA A 201 -14.32 -22.19 -18.85
CA ALA A 201 -13.36 -21.09 -18.78
C ALA A 201 -13.93 -19.82 -19.45
N SER A 202 -14.54 -19.94 -20.63
CA SER A 202 -15.17 -18.82 -21.33
C SER A 202 -16.31 -18.18 -20.51
N LEU A 203 -17.15 -18.99 -19.85
CA LEU A 203 -18.19 -18.49 -18.96
C LEU A 203 -17.60 -17.75 -17.75
N ILE A 204 -16.54 -18.28 -17.14
CA ILE A 204 -15.82 -17.63 -16.04
C ILE A 204 -15.19 -16.31 -16.49
N SER A 205 -14.53 -16.27 -17.65
CA SER A 205 -13.93 -15.05 -18.21
C SER A 205 -14.97 -13.94 -18.43
N ARG A 206 -16.11 -14.24 -19.06
CA ARG A 206 -17.21 -13.28 -19.24
C ARG A 206 -17.76 -12.76 -17.90
N THR A 207 -17.77 -13.62 -16.89
CA THR A 207 -18.23 -13.26 -15.56
C THR A 207 -17.21 -12.37 -14.84
N HIS A 208 -15.91 -12.61 -15.04
CA HIS A 208 -14.85 -11.73 -14.54
C HIS A 208 -14.89 -10.34 -15.17
N GLU A 209 -15.16 -10.23 -16.47
CA GLU A 209 -15.30 -8.95 -17.16
C GLU A 209 -16.38 -8.06 -16.53
N CYS A 210 -17.48 -8.67 -16.07
CA CYS A 210 -18.58 -7.95 -15.42
C CYS A 210 -18.25 -7.49 -13.99
N SER A 211 -17.18 -7.98 -13.38
CA SER A 211 -16.82 -7.72 -11.98
C SER A 211 -15.47 -7.02 -11.79
N ILE A 212 -14.79 -6.60 -12.88
CA ILE A 212 -13.46 -5.96 -12.85
C ILE A 212 -13.40 -4.84 -11.80
N ASP A 213 -14.27 -3.83 -11.89
CA ASP A 213 -14.24 -2.69 -10.96
C ASP A 213 -14.37 -3.09 -9.49
N LYS A 214 -15.22 -4.08 -9.19
CA LYS A 214 -15.42 -4.56 -7.82
C LYS A 214 -14.20 -5.33 -7.34
N ARG A 215 -13.61 -6.16 -8.20
CA ARG A 215 -12.38 -6.91 -7.91
C ARG A 215 -11.22 -5.94 -7.66
N GLU A 216 -11.06 -4.92 -8.49
CA GLU A 216 -10.02 -3.90 -8.30
C GLU A 216 -10.20 -3.15 -6.99
N ARG A 217 -11.42 -2.77 -6.62
CA ARG A 217 -11.68 -2.14 -5.32
C ARG A 217 -11.34 -3.07 -4.15
N THR A 218 -11.67 -4.35 -4.26
CA THR A 218 -11.33 -5.35 -3.23
C THR A 218 -9.82 -5.57 -3.15
N ARG A 219 -9.13 -5.68 -4.29
CA ARG A 219 -7.66 -5.78 -4.35
C ARG A 219 -6.99 -4.53 -3.80
N HIS A 220 -7.51 -3.35 -4.08
CA HIS A 220 -6.98 -2.10 -3.54
C HIS A 220 -7.12 -2.06 -2.01
N LEU A 221 -8.29 -2.46 -1.50
CA LEU A 221 -8.53 -2.56 -0.05
C LEU A 221 -7.62 -3.60 0.61
N ALA A 222 -7.43 -4.76 -0.05
CA ALA A 222 -6.43 -5.73 0.37
C ALA A 222 -5.05 -5.08 0.40
N GLY A 223 -4.58 -4.41 -0.66
CA GLY A 223 -3.30 -3.70 -0.65
C GLY A 223 -3.12 -2.73 0.53
N ILE A 224 -4.17 -2.01 0.94
CA ILE A 224 -4.16 -1.16 2.14
C ILE A 224 -4.02 -2.01 3.41
N ARG A 225 -4.78 -3.11 3.53
CA ARG A 225 -4.65 -4.08 4.63
C ARG A 225 -3.22 -4.64 4.71
N ASN A 226 -2.65 -5.08 3.58
CA ASN A 226 -1.30 -5.65 3.49
C ASN A 226 -0.26 -4.62 3.96
N MET A 227 -0.42 -3.35 3.57
CA MET A 227 0.45 -2.27 4.04
C MET A 227 0.41 -2.13 5.56
N HIS A 228 -0.78 -2.14 6.18
CA HIS A 228 -0.90 -2.09 7.65
C HIS A 228 -0.27 -3.32 8.32
N PHE A 229 -0.43 -4.51 7.74
CA PHE A 229 0.23 -5.72 8.21
C PHE A 229 1.76 -5.60 8.21
N CYS A 230 2.35 -5.21 7.08
CA CYS A 230 3.80 -5.06 6.96
C CYS A 230 4.35 -4.04 7.97
N ARG A 231 3.65 -2.91 8.16
CA ARG A 231 4.06 -1.89 9.13
C ARG A 231 3.92 -2.36 10.57
N LYS A 232 2.85 -3.09 10.89
CA LYS A 232 2.68 -3.75 12.19
C LYS A 232 3.89 -4.65 12.46
N MET A 233 4.19 -5.58 11.56
CA MET A 233 5.31 -6.52 11.72
C MET A 233 6.64 -5.78 11.92
N PHE A 234 6.85 -4.69 11.19
CA PHE A 234 8.03 -3.85 11.36
C PHE A 234 8.12 -3.23 12.76
N TYR A 235 7.06 -2.53 13.22
CA TYR A 235 7.09 -1.90 14.54
C TYR A 235 7.16 -2.93 15.68
N GLN A 236 6.61 -4.12 15.46
CA GLN A 236 6.72 -5.22 16.41
C GLN A 236 8.18 -5.68 16.53
N ARG A 237 8.89 -5.93 15.41
CA ARG A 237 10.32 -6.27 15.41
C ARG A 237 11.18 -5.14 16.00
N GLU A 238 10.89 -3.88 15.65
CA GLU A 238 11.60 -2.71 16.18
C GLU A 238 11.45 -2.62 17.70
N LEU A 239 10.25 -2.88 18.22
CA LEU A 239 9.98 -2.88 19.65
C LEU A 239 10.71 -4.04 20.36
N GLU A 240 10.59 -5.26 19.84
CA GLU A 240 11.28 -6.45 20.39
C GLU A 240 12.80 -6.23 20.45
N MET A 241 13.37 -5.62 19.40
CA MET A 241 14.79 -5.27 19.36
C MET A 241 15.15 -4.22 20.42
N MET A 242 14.42 -3.11 20.51
CA MET A 242 14.68 -2.06 21.50
C MET A 242 14.50 -2.56 22.95
N GLU A 243 13.54 -3.45 23.20
CA GLU A 243 13.34 -4.09 24.49
C GLU A 243 14.49 -5.03 24.85
N SER A 244 15.04 -5.79 23.88
CA SER A 244 16.20 -6.65 24.13
C SER A 244 17.49 -5.87 24.47
N PHE A 245 17.61 -4.62 24.00
CA PHE A 245 18.70 -3.71 24.36
C PHE A 245 18.41 -2.83 25.59
N ASN A 246 17.33 -3.08 26.34
CA ASN A 246 16.92 -2.27 27.50
C ASN A 246 16.82 -0.77 27.19
N ALA A 247 16.30 -0.40 26.01
CA ALA A 247 16.12 0.99 25.63
C ALA A 247 15.20 1.74 26.61
N ASP A 248 15.47 3.03 26.82
CA ASP A 248 14.68 3.87 27.73
C ASP A 248 13.20 3.92 27.27
N PRO A 249 12.24 3.76 28.21
CA PRO A 249 10.81 3.85 27.94
C PRO A 249 10.37 5.04 27.08
N LEU A 250 11.05 6.18 27.19
CA LEU A 250 10.78 7.39 26.38
C LEU A 250 10.91 7.14 24.87
N PHE A 251 11.77 6.20 24.45
CA PHE A 251 11.94 5.80 23.04
C PHE A 251 11.01 4.65 22.62
N LEU A 252 10.59 3.82 23.58
CA LEU A 252 9.65 2.72 23.33
C LEU A 252 8.21 3.22 23.10
N GLU A 253 7.79 4.24 23.84
CA GLU A 253 6.41 4.75 23.80
C GLU A 253 5.94 5.24 22.41
N PRO A 254 6.76 5.95 21.61
CA PRO A 254 6.41 6.28 20.22
C PRO A 254 6.26 5.05 19.31
N VAL A 255 7.10 4.02 19.49
CA VAL A 255 7.04 2.77 18.70
C VAL A 255 5.80 1.98 19.08
N ARG A 256 5.50 1.83 20.37
CA ARG A 256 4.26 1.20 20.87
C ARG A 256 3.01 1.89 20.35
N ARG A 257 2.96 3.23 20.37
CA ARG A 257 1.84 3.99 19.80
C ARG A 257 1.68 3.75 18.30
N SER A 258 2.79 3.65 17.57
CA SER A 258 2.78 3.38 16.13
C SER A 258 2.33 1.94 15.84
N LEU A 259 2.78 0.96 16.62
CA LEU A 259 2.34 -0.42 16.55
C LEU A 259 0.83 -0.53 16.79
N ALA A 260 0.32 0.02 17.90
CA ALA A 260 -1.10 0.01 18.24
C ALA A 260 -1.97 0.66 17.16
N TYR A 261 -1.48 1.74 16.54
CA TYR A 261 -2.15 2.38 15.39
C TYR A 261 -2.26 1.41 14.21
N GLU A 262 -1.16 0.79 13.79
CA GLU A 262 -1.14 -0.13 12.65
C GLU A 262 -1.95 -1.40 12.94
N GLU A 263 -1.95 -1.91 14.17
CA GLU A 263 -2.78 -3.05 14.61
C GLU A 263 -4.28 -2.75 14.53
N TYR A 264 -4.69 -1.58 15.02
CA TYR A 264 -6.09 -1.14 14.95
C TYR A 264 -6.57 -1.09 13.50
N TYR A 265 -5.80 -0.43 12.62
CA TYR A 265 -6.19 -0.30 11.22
C TYR A 265 -6.09 -1.60 10.45
N PHE A 266 -5.10 -2.45 10.71
CA PHE A 266 -5.05 -3.80 10.15
C PHE A 266 -6.33 -4.58 10.47
N LYS A 267 -6.73 -4.60 11.75
CA LYS A 267 -7.96 -5.29 12.18
C LYS A 267 -9.22 -4.73 11.52
N GLN A 268 -9.32 -3.40 11.41
CA GLN A 268 -10.44 -2.75 10.72
C GLN A 268 -10.48 -3.15 9.24
N ARG A 269 -9.35 -3.11 8.54
CA ARG A 269 -9.29 -3.45 7.11
C ARG A 269 -9.54 -4.94 6.86
N CYS A 270 -9.12 -5.83 7.76
CA CYS A 270 -9.49 -7.25 7.67
C CYS A 270 -11.01 -7.43 7.71
N LYS A 271 -11.70 -6.76 8.65
CA LYS A 271 -13.17 -6.80 8.72
C LYS A 271 -13.80 -6.25 7.46
N GLU A 272 -13.35 -5.10 6.98
CA GLU A 272 -13.90 -4.51 5.75
C GLU A 272 -13.70 -5.39 4.51
N VAL A 273 -12.61 -6.15 4.41
CA VAL A 273 -12.40 -7.13 3.34
C VAL A 273 -13.32 -8.34 3.51
N GLN A 274 -13.50 -8.83 4.73
CA GLN A 274 -14.37 -9.98 5.04
C GLN A 274 -15.87 -9.67 4.84
N ASP A 275 -16.29 -8.46 5.21
CA ASP A 275 -17.68 -7.99 5.10
C ASP A 275 -18.05 -7.60 3.66
N ARG A 276 -17.08 -7.58 2.74
CA ARG A 276 -17.36 -7.25 1.34
C ARG A 276 -18.21 -8.34 0.70
N PRO A 277 -19.29 -7.96 -0.01
CA PRO A 277 -20.05 -8.91 -0.79
C PRO A 277 -19.18 -9.47 -1.92
N ASN A 278 -19.54 -10.67 -2.40
CA ASN A 278 -18.94 -11.28 -3.58
C ASN A 278 -18.78 -10.27 -4.72
N SER A 279 -17.69 -10.41 -5.47
CA SER A 279 -17.40 -9.57 -6.63
C SER A 279 -18.54 -9.58 -7.64
N ILE A 280 -19.25 -10.70 -7.73
CA ILE A 280 -20.41 -10.90 -8.60
C ILE A 280 -21.68 -10.90 -7.78
N THR A 281 -22.65 -10.09 -8.24
CA THR A 281 -23.98 -10.06 -7.64
C THR A 281 -24.95 -10.97 -8.38
N HIS A 282 -26.01 -11.43 -7.70
CA HIS A 282 -27.07 -12.22 -8.32
C HIS A 282 -27.74 -11.48 -9.50
N ARG A 283 -27.78 -10.13 -9.46
CA ARG A 283 -28.26 -9.31 -10.59
C ARG A 283 -27.35 -9.42 -11.82
N GLN A 284 -26.03 -9.40 -11.63
CA GLN A 284 -25.07 -9.57 -12.72
C GLN A 284 -25.15 -10.99 -13.31
N LEU A 285 -25.27 -12.02 -12.46
CA LEU A 285 -25.50 -13.40 -12.89
C LEU A 285 -26.80 -13.57 -13.68
N ALA A 286 -27.89 -12.94 -13.23
CA ALA A 286 -29.18 -12.94 -13.92
C ALA A 286 -29.07 -12.39 -15.34
N LEU A 287 -28.37 -11.25 -15.49
CA LEU A 287 -28.12 -10.63 -16.79
C LEU A 287 -27.24 -11.51 -17.70
N LEU A 288 -26.16 -12.07 -17.17
CA LEU A 288 -25.24 -12.93 -17.92
C LEU A 288 -25.88 -14.24 -18.40
N SER A 289 -26.75 -14.82 -17.58
CA SER A 289 -27.37 -16.13 -17.85
C SER A 289 -28.73 -16.04 -18.57
N GLY A 290 -29.28 -14.84 -18.73
CA GLY A 290 -30.62 -14.61 -19.28
C GLY A 290 -31.75 -15.15 -18.38
N ILE A 291 -31.50 -15.27 -17.07
CA ILE A 291 -32.43 -15.84 -16.08
C ILE A 291 -32.95 -14.71 -15.18
N PRO A 292 -34.24 -14.67 -14.79
CA PRO A 292 -34.74 -13.70 -13.83
C PRO A 292 -33.99 -13.77 -12.49
N LYS A 293 -33.68 -12.61 -11.88
CA LYS A 293 -32.97 -12.53 -10.59
C LYS A 293 -33.62 -13.40 -9.51
N GLY A 294 -34.95 -13.36 -9.38
CA GLY A 294 -35.67 -14.17 -8.39
C GLY A 294 -35.45 -15.68 -8.56
N THR A 295 -35.26 -16.15 -9.79
CA THR A 295 -34.93 -17.54 -10.09
C THR A 295 -33.48 -17.88 -9.73
N VAL A 296 -32.55 -16.94 -9.86
CA VAL A 296 -31.16 -17.09 -9.39
C VAL A 296 -31.15 -17.18 -7.86
N ASP A 297 -31.85 -16.27 -7.16
CA ASP A 297 -31.95 -16.23 -5.70
C ASP A 297 -32.52 -17.54 -5.14
N SER A 298 -33.68 -17.98 -5.66
CA SER A 298 -34.32 -19.24 -5.28
C SER A 298 -33.46 -20.47 -5.64
N GLY A 299 -32.77 -20.42 -6.79
CA GLY A 299 -31.90 -21.49 -7.25
C GLY A 299 -30.71 -21.73 -6.33
N LEU A 300 -30.04 -20.66 -5.90
CA LEU A 300 -28.91 -20.70 -4.98
C LEU A 300 -29.35 -21.11 -3.56
N SER A 301 -30.49 -20.62 -3.08
CA SER A 301 -31.07 -21.07 -1.81
C SER A 301 -31.37 -22.58 -1.82
N THR A 302 -31.88 -23.11 -2.94
CA THR A 302 -32.14 -24.56 -3.06
C THR A 302 -30.84 -25.37 -2.99
N ILE A 303 -29.77 -24.88 -3.62
CA ILE A 303 -28.46 -25.56 -3.55
C ILE A 303 -27.92 -25.52 -2.14
N ARG A 304 -27.99 -24.36 -1.48
CA ARG A 304 -27.55 -24.20 -0.09
C ARG A 304 -28.24 -25.22 0.81
N ASN A 305 -29.57 -25.28 0.79
CA ASN A 305 -30.33 -26.23 1.62
C ASN A 305 -29.96 -27.69 1.32
N PHE A 306 -29.69 -28.02 0.05
CA PHE A 306 -29.26 -29.37 -0.34
C PHE A 306 -27.85 -29.70 0.19
N LEU A 307 -26.92 -28.75 0.13
CA LEU A 307 -25.56 -28.94 0.65
C LEU A 307 -25.55 -28.99 2.19
N ASP A 308 -26.33 -28.13 2.85
CA ASP A 308 -26.49 -28.13 4.31
C ASP A 308 -27.05 -29.49 4.78
N GLY A 309 -28.07 -30.04 4.09
CA GLY A 309 -28.60 -31.38 4.40
C GLY A 309 -27.61 -32.54 4.23
N ILE A 310 -26.61 -32.39 3.34
CA ILE A 310 -25.51 -33.36 3.19
C ILE A 310 -24.52 -33.22 4.35
N MET A 311 -24.20 -31.98 4.77
CA MET A 311 -23.25 -31.71 5.86
C MET A 311 -23.81 -32.07 7.24
N ASP A 312 -25.12 -31.89 7.45
CA ASP A 312 -25.81 -32.20 8.70
C ASP A 312 -26.16 -33.71 8.83
N GLY A 313 -25.70 -34.55 7.89
CA GLY A 313 -25.89 -36.00 7.93
C GLY A 313 -27.34 -36.47 7.75
N SER A 314 -28.22 -35.59 7.25
CA SER A 314 -29.66 -35.85 7.10
C SER A 314 -30.04 -36.48 5.73
N GLY A 315 -29.05 -36.97 4.99
CA GLY A 315 -29.18 -37.44 3.60
C GLY A 315 -28.97 -38.93 3.39
#